data_AF-A0A5P9B638-F1
#
_entry.id   AF-A0A5P9B638-F1
#
_cell.length_a   1.000
_cell.length_b   1.000
_cell.length_c   1.000
_cell.angle_alpha   90.00
_cell.angle_beta   90.00
_cell.angle_gamma   90.00
#
_symmetry.space_group_name_H-M   'P 1'
#
loop_
_entity.id
_entity.type
_entity.pdbx_description
1 polymer ?
#
loop_
_entity_poly.entity_id
_entity_poly.type
_entity_poly.pdbx_seq_one_letter_code
_entity_poly.pdbx_strand_id
1 'polypeptide(L)'
;MIQAHVKAQHSSPLVQCAFSAASHLPQSSNQSRHQANLLARMALLSNQEQWLLFTAQTPRPSAKELSQFNICCERIIHMKPSRQMSEMETVEKAIRSRNASAIIASNQIDSFGQQYLRELAIQYQCEVFFVEHSTTHHVH
;
A
#
# COMPACT_ATOMS: atom_id res chain seq x y z
N MET A 1 -7.44 -61.00 -32.85
CA MET A 1 -8.13 -61.79 -31.80
C MET A 1 -7.09 -62.36 -30.84
N ILE A 2 -7.50 -62.67 -29.61
CA ILE A 2 -6.77 -63.44 -28.58
C ILE A 2 -5.65 -62.69 -27.82
N GLN A 3 -5.79 -62.75 -26.49
CA GLN A 3 -4.86 -62.36 -25.39
C GLN A 3 -3.79 -63.46 -25.18
N ALA A 4 -2.72 -63.34 -24.40
CA ALA A 4 -1.91 -62.21 -23.90
C ALA A 4 -0.48 -62.78 -23.66
N HIS A 5 0.18 -62.95 -22.51
CA HIS A 5 0.05 -62.52 -21.10
C HIS A 5 1.45 -62.62 -20.44
N VAL A 6 1.86 -61.65 -19.61
CA VAL A 6 3.07 -61.77 -18.76
C VAL A 6 2.75 -61.30 -17.35
N LYS A 7 3.18 -62.08 -16.36
CA LYS A 7 2.85 -61.92 -14.93
C LYS A 7 4.01 -61.27 -14.16
N ALA A 8 3.68 -60.62 -13.06
CA ALA A 8 4.38 -60.55 -11.75
C ALA A 8 5.88 -60.97 -11.66
N GLN A 9 6.74 -60.35 -10.84
CA GLN A 9 6.62 -59.30 -9.82
C GLN A 9 8.05 -58.97 -9.34
N HIS A 10 8.33 -57.77 -8.81
CA HIS A 10 9.32 -57.58 -7.73
C HIS A 10 9.03 -56.27 -6.96
N SER A 11 9.62 -56.14 -5.77
CA SER A 11 9.17 -55.27 -4.68
C SER A 11 9.93 -53.95 -4.51
N SER A 12 9.20 -52.91 -4.05
CA SER A 12 9.50 -51.92 -2.99
C SER A 12 10.96 -51.65 -2.55
N PRO A 13 11.34 -50.39 -2.16
CA PRO A 13 10.49 -49.52 -1.34
C PRO A 13 10.57 -47.97 -1.53
N LEU A 14 9.61 -47.30 -0.87
CA LEU A 14 9.69 -45.98 -0.20
C LEU A 14 10.45 -44.81 -0.86
N VAL A 15 9.68 -43.82 -1.35
CA VAL A 15 9.79 -42.42 -0.85
C VAL A 15 8.39 -41.84 -0.71
N GLN A 16 7.94 -41.53 0.52
CA GLN A 16 6.74 -40.73 0.75
C GLN A 16 7.11 -39.24 0.83
N CYS A 17 7.08 -38.54 -0.30
CA CYS A 17 7.07 -37.07 -0.29
C CYS A 17 5.67 -36.56 0.04
N ALA A 18 5.25 -36.72 1.30
CA ALA A 18 4.03 -36.13 1.82
C ALA A 18 4.18 -34.60 1.91
N PHE A 19 3.83 -33.90 0.84
CA PHE A 19 3.68 -32.44 0.85
C PHE A 19 2.45 -32.05 1.68
N SER A 20 2.63 -32.07 3.00
CA SER A 20 1.72 -31.45 3.97
C SER A 20 1.75 -29.94 3.78
N ALA A 21 1.06 -29.44 2.75
CA ALA A 21 0.83 -28.03 2.49
C ALA A 21 -0.17 -27.43 3.50
N ALA A 22 0.12 -27.59 4.80
CA ALA A 22 -0.59 -26.96 5.91
C ALA A 22 -0.18 -25.48 6.03
N SER A 23 -0.31 -24.74 4.93
CA SER A 23 0.20 -23.39 4.75
C SER A 23 -0.94 -22.38 4.65
N HIS A 24 -1.42 -21.94 5.82
CA HIS A 24 -2.18 -20.70 6.09
C HIS A 24 -3.40 -20.35 5.19
N LEU A 25 -4.57 -20.18 5.82
CA LEU A 25 -5.76 -19.65 5.14
C LEU A 25 -5.49 -18.25 4.55
N PRO A 26 -5.92 -17.95 3.31
CA PRO A 26 -5.57 -16.71 2.60
C PRO A 26 -6.42 -15.51 3.05
N GLN A 27 -6.24 -15.06 4.29
CA GLN A 27 -6.86 -13.83 4.84
C GLN A 27 -6.34 -12.52 4.18
N SER A 28 -5.27 -12.59 3.38
CA SER A 28 -4.52 -11.44 2.84
C SER A 28 -5.07 -10.84 1.53
N SER A 29 -5.99 -11.52 0.85
CA SER A 29 -6.38 -11.18 -0.54
C SER A 29 -7.02 -9.79 -0.72
N ASN A 30 -7.74 -9.27 0.29
CA ASN A 30 -8.39 -7.96 0.20
C ASN A 30 -7.46 -6.80 0.59
N GLN A 31 -6.58 -7.00 1.58
CA GLN A 31 -5.59 -5.97 1.98
C GLN A 31 -4.57 -5.73 0.87
N SER A 32 -4.02 -6.80 0.29
CA SER A 32 -3.08 -6.72 -0.84
C SER A 32 -3.71 -6.03 -2.07
N ARG A 33 -4.97 -6.31 -2.39
CA ARG A 33 -5.73 -5.59 -3.44
C ARG A 33 -5.92 -4.11 -3.12
N HIS A 34 -6.27 -3.76 -1.88
CA HIS A 34 -6.46 -2.36 -1.49
C HIS A 34 -5.16 -1.57 -1.61
N GLN A 35 -4.04 -2.13 -1.15
CA GLN A 35 -2.72 -1.49 -1.26
C GLN A 35 -2.24 -1.39 -2.72
N ALA A 36 -2.48 -2.39 -3.56
CA ALA A 36 -2.20 -2.33 -4.99
C ALA A 36 -3.01 -1.22 -5.69
N ASN A 37 -4.30 -1.07 -5.36
CA ASN A 37 -5.15 0.00 -5.89
C ASN A 37 -4.67 1.39 -5.46
N LEU A 38 -4.27 1.55 -4.19
CA LEU A 38 -3.67 2.79 -3.68
C LEU A 38 -2.40 3.16 -4.46
N LEU A 39 -1.47 2.22 -4.61
CA LEU A 39 -0.19 2.44 -5.29
C LEU A 39 -0.38 2.74 -6.79
N ALA A 40 -1.31 2.05 -7.45
CA ALA A 40 -1.69 2.36 -8.84
C ALA A 40 -2.32 3.76 -8.98
N ARG A 41 -3.14 4.20 -8.02
CA ARG A 41 -3.71 5.55 -8.02
C ARG A 41 -2.65 6.62 -7.75
N MET A 42 -1.72 6.37 -6.82
CA MET A 42 -0.56 7.23 -6.58
C MET A 42 0.33 7.36 -7.82
N ALA A 43 0.55 6.28 -8.58
CA ALA A 43 1.32 6.34 -9.83
C ALA A 43 0.69 7.33 -10.81
N LEU A 44 -0.63 7.25 -11.04
CA LEU A 44 -1.36 8.20 -11.88
C LEU A 44 -1.24 9.65 -11.37
N LEU A 45 -1.48 9.87 -10.08
CA LEU A 45 -1.46 11.21 -9.45
C LEU A 45 -0.05 11.83 -9.42
N SER A 46 1.02 11.03 -9.34
CA SER A 46 2.41 11.49 -9.38
C SER A 46 2.85 12.04 -10.75
N ASN A 47 2.11 11.74 -11.82
CA ASN A 47 2.40 12.19 -13.17
C ASN A 47 1.62 13.47 -13.56
N GLN A 48 0.87 14.08 -12.63
CA GLN A 48 0.04 15.28 -12.86
C GLN A 48 0.77 16.60 -12.56
N GLU A 49 2.11 16.61 -12.56
CA GLU A 49 2.99 17.74 -12.22
C GLU A 49 2.81 18.40 -10.83
N GLN A 50 1.84 17.97 -10.04
CA GLN A 50 1.69 18.31 -8.63
C GLN A 50 2.44 17.33 -7.71
N TRP A 51 2.51 17.64 -6.42
CA TRP A 51 3.15 16.79 -5.41
C TRP A 51 2.25 15.64 -4.95
N LEU A 52 2.84 14.46 -4.75
CA LEU A 52 2.39 13.49 -3.76
C LEU A 52 3.00 13.88 -2.40
N LEU A 53 2.16 14.23 -1.44
CA LEU A 53 2.58 14.64 -0.11
C LEU A 53 2.31 13.53 0.91
N PHE A 54 3.29 13.21 1.75
CA PHE A 54 3.14 12.31 2.89
C PHE A 54 3.24 13.13 4.18
N THR A 55 2.32 12.93 5.12
CA THR A 55 2.43 13.48 6.48
C THR A 55 3.49 12.73 7.27
N ALA A 56 4.02 13.37 8.32
CA ALA A 56 5.08 12.82 9.16
C ALA A 56 4.67 11.58 9.99
N GLN A 57 3.38 11.25 10.00
CA GLN A 57 2.77 10.14 10.73
C GLN A 57 2.65 8.87 9.85
N THR A 58 3.11 8.91 8.61
CA THR A 58 2.98 7.82 7.64
C THR A 58 4.34 7.17 7.32
N PRO A 59 4.36 5.88 6.91
CA PRO A 59 5.60 5.23 6.52
C PRO A 59 6.21 5.93 5.32
N ARG A 60 7.47 6.39 5.46
CA ARG A 60 8.22 6.93 4.32
C ARG A 60 8.38 5.82 3.27
N PRO A 61 7.85 5.98 2.05
CA PRO A 61 7.99 4.96 1.01
C PRO A 61 9.47 4.82 0.60
N SER A 62 9.93 3.59 0.36
CA SER A 62 11.27 3.37 -0.18
C SER A 62 11.30 3.68 -1.68
N ALA A 63 12.45 4.15 -2.18
CA ALA A 63 12.65 4.36 -3.61
C ALA A 63 12.44 3.09 -4.45
N LYS A 64 12.63 1.91 -3.85
CA LYS A 64 12.38 0.60 -4.47
C LYS A 64 10.88 0.34 -4.66
N GLU A 65 10.04 0.60 -3.65
CA GLU A 65 8.59 0.45 -3.79
C GLU A 65 8.05 1.44 -4.81
N LEU A 66 8.48 2.71 -4.74
CA LEU A 66 8.05 3.75 -5.68
C LEU A 66 8.37 3.38 -7.14
N SER A 67 9.60 2.90 -7.41
CA SER A 67 9.98 2.47 -8.76
C SER A 67 9.24 1.20 -9.21
N GLN A 68 8.98 0.25 -8.31
CA GLN A 68 8.22 -0.98 -8.61
C GLN A 68 6.78 -0.69 -9.07
N PHE A 69 6.17 0.40 -8.60
CA PHE A 69 4.80 0.80 -8.97
C PHE A 69 4.74 1.99 -9.96
N ASN A 70 5.87 2.37 -10.58
CA ASN A 70 5.98 3.51 -11.52
C ASN A 70 5.52 4.86 -10.94
N ILE A 71 5.74 5.07 -9.63
CA ILE A 71 5.41 6.32 -8.94
C ILE A 71 6.59 7.28 -9.10
N CYS A 72 6.34 8.52 -9.57
CA CYS A 72 7.39 9.50 -9.84
C CYS A 72 8.05 9.98 -8.54
N CYS A 73 9.24 9.44 -8.23
CA CYS A 73 10.02 9.77 -7.03
C CYS A 73 10.35 11.26 -6.90
N GLU A 74 10.54 11.97 -8.01
CA GLU A 74 10.84 13.41 -8.05
C GLU A 74 9.65 14.29 -7.65
N ARG A 75 8.43 13.72 -7.60
CA ARG A 75 7.19 14.40 -7.22
C ARG A 75 6.70 14.00 -5.83
N ILE A 76 7.58 13.47 -4.96
CA ILE A 76 7.23 13.08 -3.58
C ILE A 76 7.88 14.00 -2.55
N ILE A 77 7.05 14.52 -1.64
CA ILE A 77 7.48 15.21 -0.41
C ILE A 77 6.99 14.40 0.80
N HIS A 78 7.90 14.03 1.70
CA HIS A 78 7.56 13.58 3.04
C HIS A 78 7.79 14.72 4.03
N MET A 79 6.73 15.17 4.71
CA MET A 79 6.79 16.28 5.65
C MET A 79 7.53 15.90 6.93
N LYS A 80 8.17 16.90 7.55
CA LYS A 80 8.58 16.82 8.96
C LYS A 80 7.37 17.14 9.86
N PRO A 81 7.27 16.58 11.08
CA PRO A 81 6.15 16.84 11.97
C PRO A 81 6.10 18.33 12.35
N SER A 82 4.90 18.91 12.31
CA SER A 82 4.68 20.29 12.75
C SER A 82 4.82 20.39 14.27
N ARG A 83 5.28 21.56 14.75
CA ARG A 83 5.31 21.92 16.19
C ARG A 83 4.09 22.74 16.63
N GLN A 84 3.21 23.10 15.69
CA GLN A 84 2.14 24.08 15.90
C GLN A 84 0.79 23.67 15.28
N MET A 85 0.74 22.53 14.59
CA MET A 85 -0.45 22.02 13.90
C MET A 85 -0.53 20.52 14.13
N SER A 86 -1.73 20.01 14.35
CA SER A 86 -2.04 18.58 14.25
C SER A 86 -1.82 18.05 12.83
N GLU A 87 -1.91 16.73 12.66
CA GLU A 87 -1.92 16.13 11.33
C GLU A 87 -3.12 16.62 10.51
N MET A 88 -4.32 16.68 11.11
CA MET A 88 -5.55 17.14 10.44
C MET A 88 -5.42 18.56 9.88
N GLU A 89 -4.95 19.51 10.69
CA GLU A 89 -4.69 20.89 10.26
C GLU A 89 -3.60 20.96 9.18
N THR A 90 -2.60 20.07 9.26
CA THR A 90 -1.53 19.97 8.25
C THR A 90 -2.08 19.49 6.91
N VAL A 91 -2.96 18.48 6.90
CA VAL A 91 -3.62 17.97 5.70
C VAL A 91 -4.59 19.02 5.13
N GLU A 92 -5.43 19.65 5.95
CA GLU A 92 -6.31 20.74 5.50
C GLU A 92 -5.53 21.87 4.81
N LYS A 93 -4.42 22.32 5.43
CA LYS A 93 -3.58 23.38 4.88
C LYS A 93 -2.88 22.95 3.58
N ALA A 94 -2.48 21.68 3.48
CA ALA A 94 -1.92 21.12 2.25
C ALA A 94 -2.96 21.08 1.11
N ILE A 95 -4.19 20.60 1.37
CA ILE A 95 -5.31 20.61 0.41
C ILE A 95 -5.57 22.04 -0.07
N ARG A 96 -5.75 22.99 0.84
CA ARG A 96 -6.05 24.39 0.52
C ARG A 96 -4.95 25.07 -0.29
N SER A 97 -3.71 24.57 -0.23
CA SER A 97 -2.58 25.10 -1.02
C SER A 97 -2.63 24.75 -2.52
N ARG A 98 -3.41 23.73 -2.92
CA ARG A 98 -3.52 23.22 -4.32
C ARG A 98 -2.21 22.76 -4.99
N ASN A 99 -1.12 22.63 -4.23
CA ASN A 99 0.17 22.18 -4.76
C ASN A 99 0.30 20.65 -4.85
N ALA A 100 -0.63 19.89 -4.28
CA ALA A 100 -0.58 18.42 -4.21
C ALA A 100 -1.78 17.78 -4.92
N SER A 101 -1.52 16.78 -5.76
CA SER A 101 -2.56 15.94 -6.38
C SER A 101 -3.05 14.87 -5.40
N ALA A 102 -2.19 14.42 -4.48
CA ALA A 102 -2.60 13.56 -3.37
C ALA A 102 -1.87 13.85 -2.06
N ILE A 103 -2.54 13.56 -0.95
CA ILE A 103 -1.98 13.57 0.40
C ILE A 103 -2.21 12.20 1.05
N ILE A 104 -1.12 11.60 1.53
CA ILE A 104 -1.11 10.36 2.30
C ILE A 104 -0.99 10.76 3.77
N ALA A 105 -1.99 10.40 4.57
CA ALA A 105 -2.12 10.72 5.99
C ALA A 105 -2.35 9.45 6.83
N SER A 106 -2.22 9.55 8.15
CA SER A 106 -2.44 8.42 9.05
C SER A 106 -3.91 8.20 9.38
N ASN A 107 -4.28 6.95 9.60
CA ASN A 107 -5.61 6.54 10.06
C ASN A 107 -5.92 6.93 11.53
N GLN A 108 -5.03 7.68 12.20
CA GLN A 108 -5.23 8.17 13.57
C GLN A 108 -6.06 9.46 13.62
N ILE A 109 -6.23 10.15 12.49
CA ILE A 109 -7.28 11.17 12.34
C ILE A 109 -8.64 10.46 12.50
N ASP A 110 -9.54 11.04 13.30
CA ASP A 110 -10.84 10.45 13.62
C ASP A 110 -11.76 10.34 12.39
N SER A 111 -12.83 9.55 12.48
CA SER A 111 -13.70 9.27 11.32
C SER A 111 -14.42 10.50 10.76
N PHE A 112 -14.73 11.51 11.59
CA PHE A 112 -15.32 12.77 11.14
C PHE A 112 -14.26 13.66 10.48
N GLY A 113 -13.08 13.80 11.09
CA GLY A 113 -11.93 14.48 10.51
C GLY A 113 -11.51 13.88 9.16
N GLN A 114 -11.46 12.55 9.04
CA GLN A 114 -11.17 11.88 7.76
C GLN A 114 -12.23 12.19 6.70
N GLN A 115 -13.51 12.19 7.06
CA GLN A 115 -14.59 12.46 6.11
C GLN A 115 -14.56 13.92 5.63
N TYR A 116 -14.40 14.87 6.55
CA TYR A 116 -14.21 16.28 6.26
C TYR A 116 -13.03 16.51 5.28
N LEU A 117 -11.88 15.88 5.54
CA LEU A 117 -10.71 16.02 4.67
C LEU A 117 -10.92 15.43 3.28
N ARG A 118 -11.67 14.32 3.11
CA ARG A 118 -12.03 13.79 1.79
C ARG A 118 -12.92 14.76 1.01
N GLU A 119 -13.96 15.30 1.66
CA GLU A 119 -14.88 16.25 1.04
C GLU A 119 -14.18 17.56 0.64
N LEU A 120 -13.30 18.08 1.50
CA LEU A 120 -12.48 19.24 1.20
C LEU A 120 -11.49 18.96 0.05
N ALA A 121 -10.88 17.77 0.01
CA ALA A 121 -9.94 17.41 -1.04
C ALA A 121 -10.61 17.37 -2.43
N ILE A 122 -11.82 16.80 -2.52
CA ILE A 122 -12.63 16.80 -3.76
C ILE A 122 -12.90 18.23 -4.24
N GLN A 123 -13.24 19.17 -3.35
CA GLN A 123 -13.46 20.59 -3.69
C GLN A 123 -12.19 21.30 -4.22
N TYR A 124 -11.00 20.78 -3.91
CA TYR A 124 -9.70 21.38 -4.24
C TYR A 124 -8.90 20.55 -5.26
N GLN A 125 -9.53 19.54 -5.89
CA GLN A 125 -8.92 18.64 -6.88
C GLN A 125 -7.71 17.86 -6.35
N CYS A 126 -7.80 17.42 -5.10
CA CYS A 126 -6.80 16.60 -4.41
C CYS A 126 -7.46 15.28 -3.95
N GLU A 127 -6.68 14.21 -3.76
CA GLU A 127 -7.12 12.97 -3.12
C GLU A 127 -6.43 12.76 -1.76
N VAL A 128 -7.16 12.27 -0.76
CA VAL A 128 -6.59 11.97 0.57
C VAL A 128 -6.72 10.49 0.88
N PHE A 129 -5.58 9.84 1.10
CA PHE A 129 -5.47 8.44 1.46
C PHE A 129 -5.06 8.30 2.92
N PHE A 130 -5.75 7.43 3.66
CA PHE A 130 -5.46 7.17 5.06
C PHE A 130 -4.84 5.79 5.20
N VAL A 131 -3.58 5.74 5.66
CA VAL A 131 -2.80 4.51 5.84
C VAL A 131 -2.53 4.25 7.32
N GLU A 132 -2.11 3.03 7.65
CA GLU A 132 -1.76 2.68 9.03
C GLU A 132 -0.54 3.46 9.52
N HIS A 133 -0.59 3.97 10.75
CA HIS A 133 0.49 4.75 11.35
C HIS A 133 1.74 3.89 11.58
N SER A 134 2.88 4.33 11.05
CA SER A 134 4.16 3.67 11.27
C SER A 134 4.89 4.23 12.49
N THR A 135 4.98 3.43 13.56
CA THR A 135 5.85 3.72 14.72
C THR A 135 7.33 3.38 14.48
N THR A 136 7.64 2.74 13.35
CA THR A 136 8.97 2.21 12.99
C THR A 136 9.96 3.29 12.57
N HIS A 137 10.58 3.93 13.58
CA HIS A 137 11.87 4.59 13.42
C HIS A 137 12.97 3.57 13.08
N HIS A 138 13.07 3.17 11.80
CA HIS A 138 14.25 2.48 11.29
C HIS A 138 15.42 3.46 11.20
N VAL A 139 16.16 3.57 12.31
CA VAL A 139 17.49 4.17 12.35
C VAL A 139 18.43 3.24 11.59
N HIS A 140 19.19 3.82 10.66
CA HIS A 140 20.27 3.20 9.89
C HIS A 140 21.57 3.94 10.18
#